data_AF-A0A920LKW6-F1
#
_entry.id   AF-A0A920LKW6-F1
#
_cell.length_a   1.000
_cell.length_b   1.000
_cell.length_c   1.000
_cell.angle_alpha   90.00
_cell.angle_beta   90.00
_cell.angle_gamma   90.00
#
_symmetry.space_group_name_H-M   'P 1'
#
loop_
_entity.id
_entity.type
_entity.pdbx_description
1 polymer ?
#
loop_
_entity_poly.entity_id
_entity_poly.type
_entity_poly.pdbx_seq_one_letter_code
_entity_poly.pdbx_strand_id
1 'polypeptide(L)' 'MVRNEEKYNNTDTTQAYANMFYINDINNPSNIYKYNMSLSQFVDTIVVPGKVVDIKFKD' A
#
# COMPACT_ATOMS: atom_id res chain seq x y z
N MET A 1 10.18 -13.19 9.27
CA MET A 1 9.46 -12.67 8.09
C MET A 1 8.52 -11.59 8.59
N VAL A 2 8.81 -10.33 8.29
CA VAL A 2 7.94 -9.19 8.61
C VAL A 2 6.87 -9.11 7.50
N ARG A 3 5.59 -9.07 7.86
CA ARG A 3 4.47 -8.85 6.93
C ARG A 3 3.93 -7.44 7.15
N ASN A 4 3.78 -6.68 6.07
CA ASN A 4 3.14 -5.37 6.10
C ASN A 4 1.63 -5.56 6.03
N GLU A 5 0.98 -5.54 7.18
CA GLU A 5 -0.45 -5.79 7.35
C GLU A 5 -1.22 -4.46 7.48
N GLU A 6 -2.13 -4.17 6.54
CA GLU A 6 -3.09 -3.06 6.69
C GLU A 6 -4.42 -3.57 7.27
N LYS A 7 -4.95 -2.85 8.26
CA LYS A 7 -6.22 -3.14 8.96
C LYS A 7 -7.35 -2.28 8.40
N TYR A 8 -8.50 -2.90 8.12
CA TYR A 8 -9.73 -2.22 7.69
C TYR A 8 -10.67 -1.88 8.89
N ASN A 9 -11.67 -1.00 8.69
CA ASN A 9 -12.47 -0.32 9.74
C ASN A 9 -13.20 -1.23 10.76
N ASN A 10 -13.43 -0.72 11.99
CA ASN A 10 -13.89 -1.49 13.16
C ASN A 10 -15.35 -2.00 13.16
N THR A 11 -16.19 -1.55 12.22
CA THR A 11 -17.58 -2.02 12.08
C THR A 11 -17.68 -3.33 11.30
N ASP A 12 -16.59 -3.74 10.65
CA ASP A 12 -16.45 -5.05 10.05
C ASP A 12 -15.92 -6.01 11.13
N THR A 13 -16.73 -6.98 11.55
CA THR A 13 -16.32 -7.98 12.54
C THR A 13 -15.24 -8.93 11.99
N THR A 14 -14.92 -8.83 10.71
CA THR A 14 -13.93 -9.63 10.02
C THR A 14 -12.66 -8.81 9.81
N GLN A 15 -11.57 -9.19 10.47
CA GLN A 15 -10.25 -8.65 10.16
C GLN A 15 -9.64 -9.45 9.01
N ALA A 16 -9.48 -8.82 7.85
CA ALA A 16 -8.77 -9.38 6.72
C ALA A 16 -7.36 -8.80 6.66
N TYR A 17 -6.36 -9.67 6.65
CA TYR A 17 -4.96 -9.32 6.46
C TYR A 17 -4.59 -9.63 5.01
N ALA A 18 -4.08 -8.64 4.27
CA ALA A 18 -3.67 -8.81 2.89
C ALA A 18 -2.21 -8.41 2.71
N ASN A 19 -1.48 -9.19 1.90
CA ASN A 19 -0.15 -8.79 1.44
C ASN A 19 -0.30 -7.68 0.40
N MET A 20 0.44 -6.59 0.61
CA MET A 20 0.37 -5.39 -0.21
C MET A 20 1.73 -5.06 -0.81
N PHE A 21 1.76 -4.71 -2.09
CA PHE A 21 2.91 -4.01 -2.68
C PHE A 21 2.65 -2.51 -2.71
N TYR A 22 3.72 -1.75 -2.47
CA TYR A 22 3.75 -0.30 -2.60
C TYR A 22 4.65 0.06 -3.78
N ILE A 23 4.08 0.71 -4.80
CA ILE A 23 4.74 0.91 -6.09
C ILE A 23 4.83 2.41 -6.37
N ASN A 24 6.04 2.89 -6.65
CA ASN A 24 6.28 4.22 -7.19
C ASN A 24 6.21 4.21 -8.72
N ASP A 25 5.43 5.10 -9.31
CA ASP A 25 5.36 5.26 -10.77
C ASP A 25 6.26 6.41 -11.22
N ILE A 26 7.10 6.17 -12.21
CA ILE A 26 8.01 7.18 -12.76
C ILE A 26 7.25 8.28 -13.53
N ASN A 27 6.07 7.97 -14.06
CA ASN A 27 5.23 8.93 -14.77
C ASN A 27 4.39 9.79 -13.80
N ASN A 28 4.13 9.27 -12.60
CA ASN A 28 3.41 9.95 -11.53
C ASN A 28 4.26 9.94 -10.25
N PRO A 29 5.39 10.69 -10.23
CA PRO A 29 6.42 10.56 -9.20
C PRO A 29 5.95 10.92 -7.79
N SER A 30 4.82 11.62 -7.66
CA SER A 30 4.20 12.00 -6.39
C SER A 30 3.25 10.94 -5.81
N ASN A 31 3.01 9.85 -6.54
CA ASN A 31 2.04 8.82 -6.17
C ASN A 31 2.73 7.53 -5.76
N ILE A 32 2.20 6.90 -4.71
CA ILE A 32 2.53 5.53 -4.30
C ILE A 32 1.25 4.72 -4.40
N TYR A 33 1.23 3.76 -5.32
CA TYR A 33 0.08 2.89 -5.52
C TYR A 33 0.14 1.70 -4.57
N LYS A 34 -0.99 1.38 -3.94
CA LYS A 34 -1.14 0.16 -3.15
C LYS A 34 -1.78 -0.94 -4.00
N TYR A 35 -1.05 -2.03 -4.20
CA TYR A 35 -1.51 -3.19 -4.96
C TYR A 35 -1.79 -4.35 -4.01
N ASN A 36 -3.03 -4.84 -4.01
CA ASN A 36 -3.44 -5.99 -3.22
C ASN A 36 -3.15 -7.28 -4.00
N MET A 37 -2.25 -8.10 -3.47
CA MET A 37 -1.83 -9.33 -4.15
C MET A 37 -2.95 -10.37 -4.25
N SER A 38 -3.80 -10.47 -3.23
CA SER A 38 -4.90 -11.45 -3.19
C SER A 38 -5.99 -11.13 -4.20
N LEU A 39 -6.26 -9.83 -4.42
CA LEU A 39 -7.27 -9.36 -5.36
C LEU A 39 -6.69 -9.10 -6.77
N SER A 40 -5.36 -9.15 -6.90
CA SER A 40 -4.64 -8.82 -8.14
C SER A 40 -5.01 -7.45 -8.73
N GLN A 41 -5.23 -6.45 -7.87
CA GLN A 41 -5.66 -5.11 -8.31
C GLN A 41 -5.08 -3.98 -7.45
N PHE A 42 -5.02 -2.78 -8.02
CA PHE A 42 -4.76 -1.54 -7.28
C PHE A 42 -6.00 -1.15 -6.48
N VAL A 43 -5.82 -0.87 -5.19
CA VAL A 43 -6.93 -0.58 -4.27
C VAL A 43 -6.87 0.80 -3.64
N ASP A 44 -5.72 1.46 -3.69
CA ASP A 44 -5.51 2.77 -3.05
C ASP A 44 -4.28 3.50 -3.62
N THR A 45 -4.18 4.81 -3.35
CA THR A 45 -3.04 5.66 -3.73
C THR A 45 -2.70 6.62 -2.60
N ILE A 46 -1.43 6.63 -2.18
CA ILE A 46 -0.89 7.65 -1.29
C ILE A 46 -0.27 8.75 -2.16
N VAL A 47 -0.68 10.00 -1.95
CA VAL A 47 -0.16 11.17 -2.66
C VAL A 47 0.73 11.98 -1.72
N VAL A 48 1.95 12.29 -2.17
CA VAL A 48 2.93 13.10 -1.43
C VAL A 48 3.27 14.38 -2.21
N PRO A 49 3.66 15.48 -1.55
CA PRO A 49 3.89 16.78 -2.21
C PRO A 49 5.14 16.83 -3.11
N GLY A 50 5.86 15.73 -3.33
CA GLY A 50 7.08 15.69 -4.14
C GLY A 50 7.42 14.29 -4.63
N LYS A 51 8.52 14.16 -5.38
CA LYS A 51 8.94 12.88 -5.95
C LYS A 51 9.31 11.86 -4.87
N VAL A 52 8.69 10.68 -4.95
CA VAL A 52 9.05 9.49 -4.17
C VAL A 52 10.35 8.92 -4.71
N VAL A 53 11.39 8.91 -3.87
CA VAL A 53 12.71 8.36 -4.22
C VAL A 53 12.92 6.96 -3.62
N ASP A 54 12.36 6.71 -2.44
CA ASP A 54 12.54 5.45 -1.70
C ASP A 54 11.32 5.18 -0.80
N ILE A 55 11.05 3.90 -0.53
CA ILE A 55 9.98 3.43 0.36
C ILE A 55 10.60 2.46 1.35
N LYS A 56 10.65 2.85 2.63
CA LYS A 56 11.20 2.02 3.71
C LYS A 56 10.11 1.56 4.66
N PHE A 57 10.16 0.29 5.03
CA PHE A 57 9.32 -0.29 6.06
C PHE A 57 10.10 -0.40 7.35
N LYS A 58 9.43 -0.19 8.49
CA LYS A 58 10.05 -0.26 9.81
C LYS A 58 10.14 -1.73 10.22
N ASP A 59 11.33 -2.17 10.62
CA ASP A 59 11.59 -3.51 11.18
C ASP A 59 11.01 -3.67 12.59
#